data_AF-A0A816IC46-F1
#
_entry.id   AF-A0A816IC46-F1
#
_cell.length_a   1.000
_cell.length_b   1.000
_cell.length_c   1.000
_cell.angle_alpha   90.00
_cell.angle_beta   90.00
_cell.angle_gamma   90.00
#
_symmetry.space_group_name_H-M   'P 1'
#
loop_
_entity.id
_entity.type
_entity.pdbx_description
1 polymer ?
#
loop_
_entity_poly.entity_id
_entity_poly.type
_entity_poly.pdbx_seq_one_letter_code
_entity_poly.pdbx_strand_id
1 'polypeptide(L)'
;MFKNTFQSGFLSILYSLGSKPLQIWDKEVEDGHVKRCHDDDIQSNVLEVVGSNIQSTYITCPPDLSATLGIKLPFLVLVVKNMKKYFSFEVQILDDKNVRRRFRASNFQSVTRVKPYICTMPLKMDEGWNQIQLNMPDLTRRAYGTNYAETLRVQVHANCRLRRIYFAERLYSDEELPPEFKLYLPVQV
;
A
#
# COMPACT_ATOMS: atom_id res chain seq x y z
N MET A 1 11.41 -5.02 11.46
CA MET A 1 12.07 -3.74 11.09
C MET A 1 11.65 -2.63 12.05
N PHE A 2 10.35 -2.42 12.27
CA PHE A 2 9.79 -1.35 13.08
C PHE A 2 9.28 -1.79 14.47
N LYS A 3 9.45 -3.08 14.83
CA LYS A 3 8.94 -3.66 16.09
C LYS A 3 9.36 -2.90 17.35
N ASN A 4 10.59 -2.36 17.37
CA ASN A 4 11.16 -1.61 18.49
C ASN A 4 11.17 -0.09 18.25
N THR A 5 10.54 0.37 17.18
CA THR A 5 10.41 1.79 16.86
C THR A 5 9.15 2.35 17.50
N PHE A 6 9.16 3.61 17.90
CA PHE A 6 7.95 4.30 18.34
C PHE A 6 6.96 4.41 17.17
N GLN A 7 5.72 3.96 17.38
CA GLN A 7 4.67 3.95 16.36
C GLN A 7 3.45 4.71 16.90
N SER A 8 3.35 6.00 16.58
CA SER A 8 2.20 6.85 16.94
C SER A 8 1.98 7.89 15.84
N GLY A 9 0.73 8.32 15.67
CA GLY A 9 0.34 9.25 14.61
C GLY A 9 0.47 8.60 13.24
N PHE A 10 1.60 8.82 12.56
CA PHE A 10 1.87 8.37 11.19
C PHE A 10 3.21 7.65 11.07
N LEU A 11 3.25 6.57 10.29
CA LEU A 11 4.47 5.85 9.94
C LEU A 11 4.54 5.66 8.43
N SER A 12 5.35 6.46 7.75
CA SER A 12 5.56 6.35 6.30
C SER A 12 6.54 5.23 5.97
N ILE A 13 6.15 4.34 5.06
CA ILE A 13 7.03 3.28 4.53
C ILE A 13 7.48 3.54 3.10
N LEU A 14 6.78 4.42 2.36
CA LEU A 14 7.20 4.86 1.03
C LEU A 14 6.84 6.33 0.83
N TYR A 15 7.81 7.12 0.37
CA TYR A 15 7.57 8.49 -0.07
C TYR A 15 8.42 8.81 -1.32
N SER A 16 7.74 9.11 -2.43
CA SER A 16 8.36 9.31 -3.75
C SER A 16 9.35 10.48 -3.83
N LEU A 17 9.18 11.54 -3.02
CA LEU A 17 10.11 12.68 -2.97
C LEU A 17 11.32 12.46 -2.06
N GLY A 18 11.37 11.37 -1.30
CA GLY A 18 12.54 11.04 -0.49
C GLY A 18 13.79 10.85 -1.36
N SER A 19 14.99 11.04 -0.80
CA SER A 19 16.24 10.82 -1.52
C SER A 19 16.37 9.38 -2.04
N LYS A 20 15.92 8.39 -1.25
CA LYS A 20 15.86 6.95 -1.60
C LYS A 20 14.50 6.33 -1.23
N PRO A 21 13.43 6.50 -2.04
CA PRO A 21 12.07 6.02 -1.76
C PRO A 21 11.96 4.51 -1.56
N LEU A 22 12.85 3.74 -2.19
CA LEU A 22 12.91 2.28 -2.11
C LEU A 22 13.97 1.78 -1.12
N GLN A 23 14.44 2.61 -0.17
CA GLN A 23 15.49 2.23 0.77
C GLN A 23 15.17 0.94 1.57
N ILE A 24 13.90 0.74 1.90
CA ILE A 24 13.40 -0.43 2.64
C ILE A 24 12.56 -1.37 1.76
N TRP A 25 12.66 -1.23 0.43
CA TRP A 25 11.89 -2.01 -0.53
C TRP A 25 12.83 -2.80 -1.44
N ASP A 26 12.45 -4.02 -1.74
CA ASP A 26 13.00 -4.73 -2.90
C ASP A 26 12.08 -4.56 -4.11
N LYS A 27 12.63 -4.76 -5.31
CA LYS A 27 11.88 -4.71 -6.57
C LYS A 27 12.17 -5.95 -7.41
N GLU A 28 11.11 -6.55 -7.91
CA GLU A 28 11.18 -7.59 -8.93
C GLU A 28 10.56 -7.02 -10.21
N VAL A 29 11.27 -7.14 -11.33
CA VAL A 29 10.85 -6.55 -12.61
C VAL A 29 11.19 -7.52 -13.74
N GLU A 30 10.15 -8.05 -14.37
CA GLU A 30 10.20 -8.80 -15.62
C GLU A 30 9.36 -8.06 -16.65
N ASP A 31 9.96 -7.64 -17.78
CA ASP A 31 9.31 -6.89 -18.87
C ASP A 31 8.51 -5.66 -18.39
N GLY A 32 9.22 -4.77 -17.69
CA GLY A 32 8.68 -3.56 -17.09
C GLY A 32 9.75 -2.62 -16.56
N HIS A 33 9.35 -1.64 -15.75
CA HIS A 33 10.27 -0.75 -15.05
C HIS A 33 9.71 -0.25 -13.72
N VAL A 34 10.63 0.07 -12.81
CA VAL A 34 10.36 0.89 -11.62
C VAL A 34 11.24 2.13 -11.69
N LYS A 35 10.64 3.30 -11.89
CA LYS A 35 11.36 4.57 -12.04
C LYS A 35 10.61 5.71 -11.38
N ARG A 36 11.31 6.82 -11.12
CA ARG A 36 10.64 8.08 -10.78
C ARG A 36 10.29 8.83 -12.05
N CYS A 37 9.09 9.37 -12.13
CA CYS A 37 8.65 10.23 -13.22
C CYS A 37 7.91 11.45 -12.67
N HIS A 38 7.85 12.50 -13.48
CA HIS A 38 6.97 13.64 -13.21
C HIS A 38 5.52 13.23 -13.52
N ASP A 39 4.58 13.59 -12.64
CA ASP A 39 3.15 13.42 -12.87
C ASP A 39 2.50 14.80 -13.03
N ASP A 40 1.86 15.00 -14.18
CA ASP A 40 1.32 16.32 -14.56
C ASP A 40 0.10 16.73 -13.72
N ASP A 41 -0.67 15.77 -13.19
CA ASP A 41 -1.88 16.09 -12.41
C ASP A 41 -1.55 16.67 -11.04
N ILE A 42 -0.40 16.32 -10.46
CA ILE A 42 0.04 16.81 -9.15
C ILE A 42 1.31 17.68 -9.24
N GLN A 43 1.82 17.90 -10.47
CA GLN A 43 3.04 18.66 -10.75
C GLN A 43 4.22 18.23 -9.86
N SER A 44 4.38 16.92 -9.66
CA SER A 44 5.36 16.39 -8.71
C SER A 44 5.92 15.04 -9.15
N ASN A 45 7.08 14.67 -8.59
CA ASN A 45 7.68 13.37 -8.87
C ASN A 45 6.96 12.25 -8.10
N VAL A 46 6.74 11.14 -8.79
CA VAL A 46 6.07 9.95 -8.27
C VAL A 46 6.86 8.71 -8.64
N LEU A 47 6.64 7.61 -7.91
CA LEU A 47 7.23 6.34 -8.24
C LEU A 47 6.29 5.57 -9.18
N GLU A 48 6.72 5.32 -10.41
CA GLU A 48 5.98 4.56 -11.39
C GLU A 48 6.47 3.11 -11.40
N VAL A 49 5.54 2.16 -11.28
CA VAL A 49 5.76 0.72 -11.39
C VAL A 49 4.90 0.23 -12.55
N VAL A 50 5.52 -0.21 -13.65
CA VAL A 50 4.84 -0.66 -14.86
C VAL A 50 5.42 -1.98 -15.30
N GLY A 51 4.58 -2.89 -15.76
CA GLY A 51 4.99 -4.20 -16.24
C GLY A 51 3.88 -4.85 -17.06
N SER A 52 4.29 -5.66 -18.02
CA SER A 52 3.36 -6.36 -18.93
C SER A 52 2.54 -7.42 -18.19
N ASN A 53 3.18 -8.12 -17.24
CA ASN A 53 2.55 -9.07 -16.33
C ASN A 53 2.56 -8.53 -14.89
N ILE A 54 1.38 -8.46 -14.28
CA ILE A 54 1.17 -7.92 -12.92
C ILE A 54 1.93 -8.76 -11.89
N GLN A 55 2.02 -10.07 -12.09
CA GLN A 55 2.57 -10.99 -11.10
C GLN A 55 4.09 -10.93 -11.03
N SER A 56 4.76 -10.62 -12.13
CA SER A 56 6.23 -10.63 -12.23
C SER A 56 6.89 -9.26 -12.13
N THR A 57 6.09 -8.19 -11.99
CA THR A 57 6.62 -6.85 -11.67
C THR A 57 5.94 -6.29 -10.43
N TYR A 58 6.71 -6.13 -9.36
CA TYR A 58 6.24 -5.61 -8.08
C TYR A 58 7.36 -5.04 -7.22
N ILE A 59 6.97 -4.27 -6.20
CA ILE A 59 7.85 -3.86 -5.10
C ILE A 59 7.35 -4.49 -3.79
N THR A 60 8.27 -4.91 -2.92
CA THR A 60 7.93 -5.54 -1.62
C THR A 60 8.70 -4.89 -0.48
N CYS A 61 8.04 -4.75 0.67
CA CYS A 61 8.61 -4.23 1.91
C CYS A 61 8.29 -5.20 3.06
N PRO A 62 9.28 -5.74 3.78
CA PRO A 62 10.73 -5.44 3.68
C PRO A 62 11.42 -6.15 2.50
N PRO A 63 12.70 -5.82 2.19
CA PRO A 63 13.42 -6.42 1.07
C PRO A 63 13.71 -7.91 1.29
N ASP A 64 14.16 -8.25 2.49
CA ASP A 64 14.41 -9.63 2.90
C ASP A 64 13.09 -10.38 3.14
N LEU A 65 12.94 -11.55 2.52
CA LEU A 65 11.78 -12.43 2.64
C LEU A 65 11.60 -12.99 4.06
N SER A 66 12.69 -13.17 4.80
CA SER A 66 12.68 -13.67 6.19
C SER A 66 12.33 -12.58 7.20
N ALA A 67 12.54 -11.32 6.83
CA ALA A 67 12.25 -10.17 7.69
C ALA A 67 10.76 -9.79 7.67
N THR A 68 10.33 -9.10 8.73
CA THR A 68 8.97 -8.55 8.86
C THR A 68 9.02 -7.05 9.21
N LEU A 69 7.97 -6.31 8.84
CA LEU A 69 7.80 -4.92 9.23
C LEU A 69 7.60 -4.80 10.74
N GLY A 70 6.58 -5.46 11.29
CA GLY A 70 6.22 -5.38 12.71
C GLY A 70 5.50 -4.07 13.05
N ILE A 71 4.61 -3.61 12.16
CA ILE A 71 3.86 -2.37 12.31
C ILE A 71 2.50 -2.69 12.94
N LYS A 72 2.17 -2.07 14.07
CA LYS A 72 0.94 -2.30 14.85
C LYS A 72 -0.15 -1.26 14.58
N LEU A 73 0.16 -0.21 13.83
CA LEU A 73 -0.81 0.81 13.47
C LEU A 73 -1.95 0.19 12.64
N PRO A 74 -3.22 0.55 12.92
CA PRO A 74 -4.40 -0.13 12.38
C PRO A 74 -4.77 0.26 10.96
N PHE A 75 -4.52 1.50 10.54
CA PHE A 75 -4.90 1.98 9.22
C PHE A 75 -3.71 1.98 8.28
N LEU A 76 -3.86 1.34 7.12
CA LEU A 76 -2.90 1.42 6.02
C LEU A 76 -3.48 2.33 4.93
N VAL A 77 -2.72 3.33 4.52
CA VAL A 77 -3.13 4.29 3.49
C VAL A 77 -2.15 4.28 2.31
N LEU A 78 -2.68 4.11 1.11
CA LEU A 78 -1.94 4.17 -0.15
C LEU A 78 -2.46 5.34 -0.98
N VAL A 79 -1.56 6.25 -1.35
CA VAL A 79 -1.84 7.33 -2.31
C VAL A 79 -1.31 6.91 -3.67
N VAL A 80 -2.24 6.54 -4.55
CA VAL A 80 -1.95 5.84 -5.81
C VAL A 80 -2.80 6.39 -6.96
N LYS A 81 -2.20 6.54 -8.14
CA LYS A 81 -2.93 6.92 -9.36
C LYS A 81 -3.43 5.69 -10.11
N ASN A 82 -4.70 5.72 -10.49
CA ASN A 82 -5.31 4.75 -11.38
C ASN A 82 -4.83 4.98 -12.82
N MET A 83 -4.03 4.04 -13.34
CA MET A 83 -3.49 4.10 -14.71
C MET A 83 -4.42 3.47 -15.75
N LYS A 84 -5.69 3.20 -15.40
CA LYS A 84 -6.68 2.48 -16.23
C LYS A 84 -6.17 1.12 -16.74
N LYS A 85 -5.33 0.48 -15.95
CA LYS A 85 -4.71 -0.84 -16.19
C LYS A 85 -4.93 -1.73 -14.98
N TYR A 86 -4.70 -3.03 -15.15
CA TYR A 86 -4.85 -3.97 -14.04
C TYR A 86 -3.79 -3.74 -12.96
N PHE A 87 -4.26 -3.58 -11.73
CA PHE A 87 -3.48 -3.24 -10.56
C PHE A 87 -3.91 -4.09 -9.36
N SER A 88 -2.94 -4.48 -8.53
CA SER A 88 -3.18 -5.15 -7.27
C SER A 88 -2.12 -4.84 -6.23
N PHE A 89 -2.47 -5.00 -4.96
CA PHE A 89 -1.50 -4.98 -3.87
C PHE A 89 -1.87 -6.01 -2.81
N GLU A 90 -0.88 -6.38 -2.00
CA GLU A 90 -0.98 -7.37 -0.95
C GLU A 90 -0.47 -6.83 0.37
N VAL A 91 -1.13 -7.25 1.45
CA VAL A 91 -0.73 -6.96 2.82
C VAL A 91 -0.75 -8.26 3.59
N GLN A 92 0.39 -8.66 4.12
CA GLN A 92 0.51 -9.79 5.02
C GLN A 92 0.44 -9.30 6.46
N ILE A 93 -0.40 -9.95 7.27
CA ILE A 93 -0.61 -9.62 8.68
C ILE A 93 -0.43 -10.85 9.56
N LEU A 94 -0.20 -10.59 10.84
CA LEU A 94 -0.28 -11.55 11.93
C LEU A 94 -1.56 -11.29 12.72
N ASP A 95 -2.30 -12.34 13.03
CA ASP A 95 -3.44 -12.26 13.95
C ASP A 95 -3.08 -12.66 15.39
N ASP A 96 -4.02 -12.47 16.31
CA ASP A 96 -3.89 -12.84 17.74
C ASP A 96 -3.78 -14.35 18.00
N LYS A 97 -4.06 -15.18 16.99
CA LYS A 97 -3.81 -16.63 17.02
C LYS A 97 -2.46 -17.01 16.43
N ASN A 98 -1.59 -16.02 16.18
CA ASN A 98 -0.27 -16.18 15.59
C ASN A 98 -0.31 -16.81 14.18
N VAL A 99 -1.42 -16.64 13.46
CA VAL A 99 -1.60 -17.10 12.08
C VAL A 99 -1.26 -15.98 11.12
N ARG A 100 -0.39 -16.27 10.14
CA ARG A 100 -0.08 -15.33 9.05
C ARG A 100 -1.19 -15.37 8.01
N ARG A 101 -1.79 -14.21 7.72
CA ARG A 101 -2.84 -14.08 6.72
C ARG A 101 -2.48 -13.01 5.71
N ARG A 102 -3.07 -13.10 4.53
CA ARG A 102 -2.82 -12.16 3.44
C ARG A 102 -4.13 -11.55 2.95
N PHE A 103 -4.14 -10.24 2.80
CA PHE A 103 -5.19 -9.51 2.10
C PHE A 103 -4.64 -9.08 0.75
N ARG A 104 -5.34 -9.43 -0.34
CA ARG A 104 -5.02 -8.97 -1.69
C ARG A 104 -6.19 -8.17 -2.21
N ALA A 105 -5.97 -6.92 -2.58
CA ALA A 105 -6.97 -6.08 -3.24
C ALA A 105 -6.58 -5.88 -4.71
N SER A 106 -7.53 -6.01 -5.62
CA SER A 106 -7.28 -5.92 -7.06
C SER A 106 -8.46 -5.36 -7.85
N ASN A 107 -8.18 -4.60 -8.90
CA ASN A 107 -9.22 -3.93 -9.69
C ASN A 107 -9.84 -4.78 -10.80
N PHE A 108 -9.36 -6.01 -10.98
CA PHE A 108 -9.90 -7.01 -11.92
C PHE A 108 -10.69 -8.11 -11.22
N GLN A 109 -10.78 -8.07 -9.89
CA GLN A 109 -11.59 -8.98 -9.10
C GLN A 109 -12.97 -8.38 -8.84
N SER A 110 -14.03 -9.18 -9.02
CA SER A 110 -15.42 -8.74 -8.84
C SER A 110 -16.02 -9.09 -7.49
N VAL A 111 -15.56 -10.18 -6.86
CA VAL A 111 -16.15 -10.73 -5.62
C VAL A 111 -15.10 -10.98 -4.56
N THR A 112 -15.45 -10.71 -3.30
CA THR A 112 -14.59 -11.06 -2.16
C THR A 112 -14.57 -12.58 -1.97
N ARG A 113 -13.38 -13.17 -1.84
CA ARG A 113 -13.21 -14.60 -1.52
C ARG A 113 -12.29 -14.76 -0.33
N VAL A 114 -12.78 -15.43 0.70
CA VAL A 114 -12.04 -15.73 1.93
C VAL A 114 -11.60 -17.19 1.91
N LYS A 115 -10.29 -17.42 1.92
CA LYS A 115 -9.65 -18.71 2.15
C LYS A 115 -8.84 -18.66 3.46
N PRO A 116 -8.46 -19.78 4.07
CA PRO A 116 -7.82 -19.79 5.40
C PRO A 116 -6.64 -18.82 5.56
N TYR A 117 -5.79 -18.68 4.54
CA TYR A 117 -4.57 -17.86 4.58
C TYR A 117 -4.61 -16.63 3.66
N ILE A 118 -5.64 -16.49 2.82
CA ILE A 118 -5.75 -15.40 1.87
C ILE A 118 -7.19 -14.94 1.70
N CYS A 119 -7.41 -13.64 1.87
CA CYS A 119 -8.62 -12.94 1.53
C CYS A 119 -8.33 -12.09 0.30
N THR A 120 -9.12 -12.29 -0.74
CA THR A 120 -9.00 -11.57 -2.01
C THR A 120 -10.22 -10.67 -2.17
N MET A 121 -10.01 -9.40 -2.47
CA MET A 121 -11.03 -8.34 -2.40
C MET A 121 -11.06 -7.53 -3.71
N PRO A 122 -12.25 -7.13 -4.17
CA PRO A 122 -12.37 -6.17 -5.26
C PRO A 122 -11.85 -4.80 -4.82
N LEU A 123 -11.15 -4.10 -5.71
CA LEU A 123 -10.70 -2.73 -5.52
C LEU A 123 -11.32 -1.85 -6.60
N LYS A 124 -12.28 -1.02 -6.21
CA LYS A 124 -12.81 0.03 -7.08
C LYS A 124 -11.93 1.27 -6.91
N MET A 125 -11.47 1.81 -8.03
CA MET A 125 -10.67 3.04 -8.08
C MET A 125 -11.34 4.02 -9.02
N ASP A 126 -11.38 5.29 -8.62
CA ASP A 126 -11.82 6.38 -9.46
C ASP A 126 -10.72 6.75 -10.47
N GLU A 127 -11.06 7.60 -11.43
CA GLU A 127 -10.09 8.12 -12.39
C GLU A 127 -9.09 9.06 -11.69
N GLY A 128 -7.81 8.97 -12.07
CA GLY A 128 -6.76 9.83 -11.50
C GLY A 128 -6.26 9.35 -10.14
N TRP A 129 -5.97 10.30 -9.24
CA TRP A 129 -5.37 10.02 -7.94
C TRP A 129 -6.40 9.55 -6.91
N ASN A 130 -6.06 8.46 -6.23
CA ASN A 130 -6.91 7.81 -5.23
C ASN A 130 -6.15 7.68 -3.90
N GLN A 131 -6.88 7.81 -2.79
CA GLN A 131 -6.38 7.50 -1.46
C GLN A 131 -7.11 6.27 -0.93
N ILE A 132 -6.46 5.11 -1.04
CA ILE A 132 -7.01 3.84 -0.57
C ILE A 132 -6.69 3.72 0.92
N GLN A 133 -7.71 3.52 1.75
CA GLN A 133 -7.58 3.39 3.20
C GLN A 133 -8.11 2.02 3.63
N LEU A 134 -7.28 1.23 4.29
CA LEU A 134 -7.66 -0.08 4.82
C LEU A 134 -7.62 -0.09 6.35
N ASN A 135 -8.72 -0.50 6.96
CA ASN A 135 -8.80 -0.79 8.38
C ASN A 135 -8.41 -2.25 8.63
N MET A 136 -7.15 -2.50 8.95
CA MET A 136 -6.63 -3.86 9.12
C MET A 136 -7.32 -4.64 10.26
N PRO A 137 -7.63 -4.03 11.42
CA PRO A 137 -8.45 -4.67 12.46
C PRO A 137 -9.84 -5.10 11.97
N ASP A 138 -10.59 -4.23 11.29
CA ASP A 138 -11.94 -4.55 10.82
C ASP A 138 -11.90 -5.64 9.74
N LEU A 139 -10.96 -5.56 8.79
CA LEU A 139 -10.77 -6.60 7.76
C LEU A 139 -10.43 -7.95 8.37
N THR A 140 -9.54 -7.99 9.36
CA THR A 140 -9.13 -9.23 10.04
C THR A 140 -10.31 -9.85 10.79
N ARG A 141 -11.08 -9.02 11.51
CA ARG A 141 -12.27 -9.47 12.23
C ARG A 141 -13.35 -9.99 11.29
N ARG A 142 -13.67 -9.28 10.21
CA ARG A 142 -14.71 -9.69 9.25
C ARG A 142 -14.34 -10.95 8.48
N ALA A 143 -13.08 -11.08 8.06
CA ALA A 143 -12.66 -12.23 7.25
C ALA A 143 -12.46 -13.49 8.10
N TYR A 144 -11.97 -13.36 9.34
CA TYR A 144 -11.45 -14.51 10.09
C TYR A 144 -11.93 -14.62 11.54
N GLY A 145 -12.67 -13.63 12.05
CA GLY A 145 -13.11 -13.60 13.44
C GLY A 145 -11.95 -13.50 14.45
N THR A 146 -10.77 -13.04 14.01
CA THR A 146 -9.57 -12.85 14.84
C THR A 146 -9.21 -11.38 14.93
N ASN A 147 -8.31 -11.02 15.86
CA ASN A 147 -7.86 -9.64 16.02
C ASN A 147 -6.53 -9.42 15.29
N TYR A 148 -6.40 -8.24 14.68
CA TYR A 148 -5.15 -7.81 14.05
C TYR A 148 -4.07 -7.57 15.13
N ALA A 149 -2.89 -8.17 14.95
CA ALA A 149 -1.74 -7.95 15.82
C ALA A 149 -0.74 -6.98 15.19
N GLU A 150 -0.28 -7.28 13.97
CA GLU A 150 0.66 -6.43 13.23
C GLU A 150 0.69 -6.74 11.73
N THR A 151 1.15 -5.77 10.95
CA THR A 151 1.49 -5.94 9.53
C THR A 151 2.93 -6.42 9.40
N LEU A 152 3.10 -7.48 8.61
CA LEU A 152 4.37 -8.16 8.38
C LEU A 152 5.03 -7.74 7.07
N ARG A 153 4.24 -7.56 6.00
CA ARG A 153 4.74 -7.25 4.65
C ARG A 153 3.70 -6.49 3.85
N VAL A 154 4.16 -5.56 3.01
CA VAL A 154 3.36 -4.89 1.99
C VAL A 154 4.02 -5.11 0.64
N GLN A 155 3.24 -5.53 -0.35
CA GLN A 155 3.69 -5.74 -1.72
C GLN A 155 2.74 -5.01 -2.67
N VAL A 156 3.28 -4.28 -3.63
CA VAL A 156 2.51 -3.51 -4.61
C VAL A 156 2.92 -3.94 -6.01
N HIS A 157 1.95 -4.37 -6.81
CA HIS A 157 2.19 -4.86 -8.16
C HIS A 157 2.18 -3.74 -9.20
N ALA A 158 2.54 -4.10 -10.42
CA ALA A 158 2.62 -3.22 -11.57
C ALA A 158 1.34 -2.44 -11.91
N ASN A 159 1.55 -1.46 -12.78
CA ASN A 159 0.57 -0.57 -13.40
C ASN A 159 -0.05 0.44 -12.45
N CYS A 160 0.80 1.07 -11.64
CA CYS A 160 0.41 2.17 -10.76
C CYS A 160 1.49 3.24 -10.68
N ARG A 161 1.06 4.46 -10.31
CA ARG A 161 1.97 5.50 -9.81
C ARG A 161 1.71 5.71 -8.32
N LEU A 162 2.76 5.61 -7.53
CA LEU A 162 2.73 5.69 -6.08
C LEU A 162 3.32 7.02 -5.63
N ARG A 163 2.56 7.76 -4.83
CA ARG A 163 3.03 8.98 -4.18
C ARG A 163 3.57 8.67 -2.79
N ARG A 164 2.77 7.96 -1.99
CA ARG A 164 3.04 7.67 -0.58
C ARG A 164 2.33 6.40 -0.12
N ILE A 165 2.96 5.65 0.78
CA ILE A 165 2.35 4.55 1.52
C ILE A 165 2.71 4.74 2.99
N TYR A 166 1.71 4.79 3.86
CA TYR A 166 1.92 5.02 5.28
C TYR A 166 0.86 4.32 6.12
N PHE A 167 1.19 4.12 7.40
CA PHE A 167 0.24 3.68 8.41
C PHE A 167 -0.16 4.84 9.30
N ALA A 168 -1.38 4.77 9.85
CA ALA A 168 -1.92 5.76 10.75
C ALA A 168 -2.63 5.12 11.94
N GLU A 169 -2.65 5.84 13.06
CA GLU A 169 -3.34 5.42 14.29
C GLU A 169 -4.87 5.50 14.17
N ARG A 170 -5.35 6.51 13.43
CA ARG A 170 -6.75 6.70 13.08
C ARG A 170 -6.88 7.19 11.64
N LEU A 171 -8.11 7.22 11.13
CA LEU A 171 -8.40 7.97 9.92
C LEU A 171 -8.45 9.46 10.27
N TYR A 172 -7.59 10.23 9.63
CA TYR A 172 -7.52 11.68 9.76
C TYR A 172 -8.30 12.31 8.61
N SER A 173 -8.99 13.40 8.88
CA SER A 173 -9.58 14.22 7.82
C SER A 173 -8.49 14.96 7.05
N ASP A 174 -8.81 15.43 5.85
CA ASP A 174 -7.88 16.22 5.04
C ASP A 174 -7.40 17.49 5.75
N GLU A 175 -8.18 18.05 6.67
CA GLU A 175 -7.79 19.22 7.47
C GLU A 175 -6.70 18.88 8.49
N GLU A 176 -6.84 17.73 9.17
CA GLU A 176 -5.94 17.25 10.21
C GLU A 176 -4.63 16.66 9.67
N LEU A 177 -4.60 16.25 8.40
CA LEU A 177 -3.40 15.71 7.78
C LEU A 177 -2.30 16.79 7.75
N PRO A 178 -1.04 16.47 8.12
CA PRO A 178 0.06 17.39 7.88
C PRO A 178 0.22 17.66 6.37
N PRO A 179 0.72 18.85 5.96
CA PRO A 179 0.88 19.20 4.55
C PRO A 179 1.61 18.14 3.73
N GLU A 180 2.63 17.47 4.30
CA GLU A 180 3.33 16.41 3.57
C GLU A 180 2.47 15.18 3.24
N PHE A 181 1.40 14.91 4.00
CA PHE A 181 0.50 13.77 3.79
C PHE A 181 -0.71 14.13 2.92
N LYS A 182 -0.98 15.41 2.68
CA LYS A 182 -2.06 15.86 1.80
C LYS A 182 -1.70 15.66 0.34
N LEU A 183 -2.72 15.37 -0.46
CA LEU A 183 -2.63 15.41 -1.92
C LEU A 183 -3.12 16.77 -2.39
N TYR A 184 -2.23 17.56 -3.00
CA TYR A 184 -2.60 18.83 -3.63
C TYR A 184 -2.71 18.62 -5.13
N LEU A 185 -3.92 18.77 -5.65
CA LEU A 185 -4.14 18.92 -7.08
C LEU A 185 -4.01 20.43 -7.41
N PRO A 186 -3.23 20.83 -8.42
CA PRO A 186 -3.21 22.20 -8.88
C PRO A 186 -4.63 22.60 -9.32
N VAL A 187 -5.05 23.82 -8.95
CA VAL A 187 -6.28 24.39 -9.45
C VAL A 187 -6.10 24.58 -10.97
N GLN A 188 -6.90 23.89 -11.77
CA GLN A 188 -6.98 24.18 -13.20
C GLN A 188 -7.58 25.58 -13.35
N VAL A 189 -6.78 26.52 -13.83
CA VAL A 189 -7.20 27.89 -14.19
C VAL A 189 -7.79 27.87 -15.59
#